data_AF-A0A1A5NU57-F1
#
_entry.id   AF-A0A1A5NU57-F1
#
_cell.length_a   1.000
_cell.length_b   1.000
_cell.length_c   1.000
_cell.angle_alpha   90.00
_cell.angle_beta   90.00
_cell.angle_gamma   90.00
#
_symmetry.space_group_name_H-M   'P 1'
#
loop_
_entity.id
_entity.type
_entity.pdbx_description
1 polymer ?
#
loop_
_entity_poly.entity_id
_entity_poly.type
_entity_poly.pdbx_seq_one_letter_code
_entity_poly.pdbx_strand_id
1 'polypeptide(L)'
;MARFKDFNFKLVVIEQLMYIDEKLTPRFSLAGLLKEKGLGDAPWEYAQEHGLAYKVVPEARAYFESLELSDELLAGVEELCLDGGNRVYQECAPVWDGEDDLFDITSLDDLVLLPNLRRVLGSEFLDPDLTAVLESRGVTAD
;
A
#
# COMPACT_ATOMS: atom_id res chain seq x y z
N MET A 1 18.26 5.87 0.85
CA MET A 1 16.80 5.89 0.63
C MET A 1 16.36 4.46 0.40
N ALA A 2 15.37 4.01 1.16
CA ALA A 2 14.83 2.68 1.05
C ALA A 2 14.23 2.47 -0.35
N ARG A 3 14.54 1.33 -0.97
CA ARG A 3 14.00 0.96 -2.28
C ARG A 3 13.21 -0.33 -2.12
N PHE A 4 11.90 -0.20 -2.27
CA PHE A 4 10.99 -1.33 -2.33
C PHE A 4 11.12 -2.03 -3.68
N LYS A 5 11.12 -3.36 -3.65
CA LYS A 5 11.04 -4.22 -4.82
C LYS A 5 9.59 -4.54 -5.17
N ASP A 6 8.75 -4.78 -4.17
CA ASP A 6 7.34 -5.04 -4.34
C ASP A 6 6.53 -3.75 -4.06
N PHE A 7 5.80 -3.31 -5.08
CA PHE A 7 5.00 -2.10 -4.99
C PHE A 7 3.83 -2.27 -4.01
N ASN A 8 3.18 -3.42 -4.01
CA ASN A 8 2.02 -3.67 -3.16
C ASN A 8 2.44 -3.78 -1.69
N PHE A 9 3.61 -4.38 -1.40
CA PHE A 9 4.20 -4.35 -0.06
C PHE A 9 4.48 -2.90 0.41
N LYS A 10 5.02 -2.06 -0.49
CA LYS A 10 5.21 -0.62 -0.20
C LYS A 10 3.89 0.06 0.16
N LEU A 11 2.79 -0.25 -0.54
CA LEU A 11 1.48 0.33 -0.25
C LEU A 11 0.99 -0.03 1.15
N VAL A 12 1.16 -1.27 1.61
CA VAL A 12 0.78 -1.68 2.98
C VAL A 12 1.59 -0.92 4.04
N VAL A 13 2.88 -0.71 3.80
CA VAL A 13 3.71 0.12 4.69
C VAL A 13 3.23 1.57 4.71
N ILE A 14 2.85 2.11 3.55
CA ILE A 14 2.25 3.45 3.44
C ILE A 14 0.90 3.50 4.16
N GLU A 15 0.08 2.45 4.06
CA GLU A 15 -1.19 2.35 4.79
C GLU A 15 -0.97 2.58 6.27
N GLN A 16 -0.08 1.76 6.85
CA GLN A 16 0.24 1.84 8.26
C GLN A 16 0.77 3.22 8.65
N LEU A 17 1.75 3.75 7.91
CA LEU A 17 2.41 5.01 8.28
C LEU A 17 1.54 6.26 8.06
N MET A 18 0.76 6.29 6.98
CA MET A 18 0.03 7.49 6.53
C MET A 18 -1.39 7.54 7.05
N TYR A 19 -2.11 6.41 7.04
CA TYR A 19 -3.54 6.38 7.32
C TYR A 19 -3.86 5.84 8.71
N ILE A 20 -3.03 4.95 9.27
CA ILE A 20 -3.24 4.39 10.61
C ILE A 20 -2.46 5.17 11.68
N ASP A 21 -1.14 5.28 11.52
CA ASP A 21 -0.25 5.94 12.48
C ASP A 21 -0.21 7.47 12.33
N GLU A 22 -0.64 7.99 11.18
CA GLU A 22 -0.61 9.41 10.81
C GLU A 22 0.80 10.07 10.93
N LYS A 23 1.87 9.28 10.83
CA LYS A 23 3.27 9.76 10.90
C LYS A 23 3.81 10.22 9.56
N LEU A 24 3.31 9.65 8.45
CA LEU A 24 3.67 10.05 7.10
C LEU A 24 2.70 11.11 6.59
N THR A 25 3.15 12.38 6.59
CA THR A 25 2.32 13.53 6.22
C THR A 25 2.95 14.35 5.08
N PRO A 26 2.15 15.06 4.26
CA PRO A 26 0.69 15.11 4.29
C PRO A 26 0.03 13.81 3.81
N ARG A 27 -1.20 13.57 4.25
CA ARG A 27 -2.01 12.43 3.79
C ARG A 27 -2.30 12.58 2.28
N PHE A 28 -2.03 11.53 1.51
CA PHE A 28 -2.35 11.50 0.09
C PHE A 28 -3.86 11.41 -0.13
N SER A 29 -4.34 12.16 -1.14
CA SER A 29 -5.70 12.10 -1.64
C SER A 29 -5.68 12.18 -3.16
N LEU A 30 -6.17 11.14 -3.83
CA LEU A 30 -6.30 11.15 -5.29
C LEU A 30 -7.26 12.24 -5.75
N ALA A 31 -8.36 12.47 -5.03
CA ALA A 31 -9.29 13.57 -5.32
C ALA A 31 -8.58 14.94 -5.28
N GLY A 32 -7.73 15.18 -4.28
CA GLY A 32 -6.92 16.38 -4.19
C GLY A 32 -5.96 16.52 -5.37
N LEU A 33 -5.24 15.44 -5.71
CA LEU A 33 -4.29 15.43 -6.83
C LEU A 33 -4.97 15.66 -8.19
N LEU A 34 -6.12 15.03 -8.44
CA LEU A 34 -6.89 15.24 -9.68
C LEU A 34 -7.37 16.70 -9.79
N LYS A 35 -7.83 17.26 -8.67
CA LYS A 35 -8.28 18.65 -8.61
C LYS A 35 -7.16 19.63 -8.91
N GLU A 36 -5.97 19.41 -8.34
CA GLU A 36 -4.77 20.20 -8.61
C GLU A 36 -4.34 20.13 -10.09
N LYS A 37 -4.55 18.99 -10.74
CA LYS A 37 -4.27 18.78 -12.17
C LYS A 37 -5.37 19.30 -13.10
N GLY A 38 -6.51 19.77 -12.55
CA GLY A 38 -7.65 20.22 -13.34
C GLY A 38 -8.42 19.08 -14.02
N LEU A 39 -8.35 17.86 -13.47
CA LEU A 39 -8.97 16.65 -14.01
C LEU A 39 -10.31 16.30 -13.34
N GLY A 40 -10.80 17.18 -12.46
CA GLY A 40 -11.98 16.95 -11.61
C GLY A 40 -11.61 16.55 -10.19
N ASP A 41 -12.60 16.26 -9.35
CA ASP A 41 -12.43 15.92 -7.93
C ASP A 41 -13.21 14.66 -7.50
N ALA A 42 -13.73 13.89 -8.47
CA ALA A 42 -14.42 12.63 -8.27
C ALA A 42 -13.57 11.45 -8.81
N PRO A 43 -12.70 10.82 -7.99
CA PRO A 43 -11.81 9.75 -8.44
C PRO A 43 -12.53 8.55 -9.06
N TRP A 44 -13.71 8.19 -8.53
CA TRP A 44 -14.51 7.09 -9.06
C TRP A 44 -14.98 7.37 -10.50
N GLU A 45 -15.52 8.57 -10.75
CA GLU A 45 -15.98 8.99 -12.07
C GLU A 45 -14.80 9.08 -13.04
N TYR A 46 -13.70 9.71 -12.60
CA TYR A 46 -12.46 9.79 -13.37
C TYR A 46 -11.98 8.40 -13.82
N ALA A 47 -11.90 7.44 -12.89
CA ALA A 47 -11.45 6.09 -13.20
C ALA A 47 -12.38 5.39 -14.21
N GLN A 48 -13.70 5.53 -14.07
CA GLN A 48 -14.68 4.95 -14.99
C GLN A 48 -14.57 5.53 -16.40
N GLU A 49 -14.52 6.86 -16.52
CA GLU A 49 -14.42 7.56 -17.81
C GLU A 49 -13.14 7.23 -18.57
N HIS A 50 -12.07 6.90 -17.84
CA HIS A 50 -10.76 6.60 -18.42
C HIS A 50 -10.49 5.09 -18.58
N GLY A 51 -11.49 4.22 -18.34
CA GLY A 51 -11.34 2.76 -18.48
C GLY A 51 -10.35 2.15 -17.47
N LEU A 52 -10.25 2.78 -16.31
CA LEU A 52 -9.41 2.41 -15.16
C LEU A 52 -10.20 1.70 -14.06
N ALA A 53 -11.41 1.21 -14.37
CA ALA A 53 -12.10 0.28 -13.49
C ALA A 53 -11.19 -0.92 -13.19
N TYR A 54 -11.05 -1.29 -11.92
CA TYR A 54 -10.19 -2.40 -11.47
C TYR A 54 -8.72 -2.25 -11.88
N LYS A 55 -8.23 -1.01 -12.00
CA LYS A 55 -6.82 -0.70 -12.31
C LYS A 55 -6.33 0.43 -11.42
N VAL A 56 -5.03 0.41 -11.14
CA VAL A 56 -4.38 1.52 -10.46
C VAL A 56 -4.35 2.75 -11.38
N VAL A 57 -4.85 3.87 -10.87
CA VAL A 57 -4.81 5.18 -11.52
C VAL A 57 -3.35 5.63 -11.67
N PRO A 58 -2.89 6.01 -12.88
CA PRO A 58 -1.49 6.35 -13.13
C PRO A 58 -0.95 7.46 -12.22
N GLU A 59 -1.76 8.45 -11.88
CA GLU A 59 -1.40 9.55 -11.00
C GLU A 59 -1.08 9.07 -9.57
N ALA A 60 -1.88 8.15 -9.04
CA ALA A 60 -1.64 7.55 -7.72
C ALA A 60 -0.40 6.64 -7.75
N ARG A 61 -0.27 5.81 -8.79
CA ARG A 61 0.93 4.97 -8.99
C ARG A 61 2.20 5.80 -8.99
N ALA A 62 2.24 6.85 -9.81
CA ALA A 62 3.42 7.71 -9.92
C ALA A 62 3.77 8.38 -8.58
N TYR A 63 2.76 8.84 -7.84
CA TYR A 63 2.96 9.42 -6.51
C TYR A 63 3.60 8.39 -5.57
N PHE A 64 2.99 7.22 -5.39
CA PHE A 64 3.47 6.23 -4.42
C PHE A 64 4.79 5.58 -4.84
N GLU A 65 5.07 5.42 -6.14
CA GLU A 65 6.38 4.98 -6.61
C GLU A 65 7.47 5.98 -6.22
N SER A 66 7.20 7.29 -6.39
CA SER A 66 8.13 8.37 -6.06
C SER A 66 8.27 8.70 -4.57
N LEU A 67 7.29 8.28 -3.75
CA LEU A 67 7.27 8.60 -2.32
C LEU A 67 8.42 7.92 -1.58
N GLU A 68 9.34 8.71 -1.04
CA GLU A 68 10.49 8.22 -0.29
C GLU A 68 10.14 8.08 1.19
N LEU A 69 10.46 6.92 1.77
CA LEU A 69 10.28 6.65 3.19
C LEU A 69 11.65 6.68 3.88
N SER A 70 11.73 7.40 5.00
CA SER A 70 12.95 7.45 5.80
C SER A 70 13.12 6.17 6.61
N ASP A 71 14.37 5.81 6.90
CA ASP A 71 14.68 4.63 7.73
C ASP A 71 14.08 4.75 9.14
N GLU A 72 13.93 5.99 9.65
CA GLU A 72 13.26 6.26 10.94
C GLU A 72 11.76 5.92 10.90
N LEU A 73 11.05 6.31 9.84
CA LEU A 73 9.64 5.95 9.67
C LEU A 73 9.48 4.44 9.56
N LEU A 74 10.32 3.80 8.74
CA LEU A 74 10.31 2.36 8.52
C LEU A 74 10.63 1.57 9.79
N ALA A 75 11.58 2.03 10.59
CA ALA A 75 11.87 1.44 11.90
C ALA A 75 10.74 1.63 12.91
N GLY A 76 9.82 2.57 12.68
CA GLY A 76 8.63 2.78 13.51
C GLY A 76 7.49 1.80 13.23
N VAL A 77 7.58 0.98 12.18
CA VAL A 77 6.55 0.00 11.80
C VAL A 77 6.76 -1.30 12.59
N GLU A 78 5.79 -1.64 13.43
CA GLU A 78 5.82 -2.87 14.25
C GLU A 78 4.76 -3.89 13.86
N GLU A 79 3.66 -3.44 13.23
CA GLU A 79 2.55 -4.26 12.75
C GLU A 79 2.15 -3.80 11.35
N LEU A 80 1.75 -4.73 10.48
CA LEU A 80 1.11 -4.45 9.20
C LEU A 80 -0.22 -5.20 9.11
N CYS A 81 -1.20 -4.61 8.43
CA CYS A 81 -2.52 -5.21 8.21
C CYS A 81 -2.78 -5.36 6.72
N LEU A 82 -2.94 -6.61 6.27
CA LEU A 82 -3.34 -6.95 4.92
C LEU A 82 -4.86 -7.02 4.88
N ASP A 83 -5.49 -6.00 4.29
CA ASP A 83 -6.94 -5.89 4.18
C ASP A 83 -7.29 -5.24 2.84
N GLY A 84 -8.18 -5.86 2.07
CA GLY A 84 -8.69 -5.29 0.81
C GLY A 84 -9.39 -3.93 1.00
N GLY A 85 -9.85 -3.63 2.22
CA GLY A 85 -10.42 -2.35 2.63
C GLY A 85 -9.39 -1.25 2.94
N ASN A 86 -8.08 -1.54 2.87
CA ASN A 86 -7.04 -0.55 3.15
C ASN A 86 -7.22 0.72 2.32
N ARG A 87 -7.07 1.89 2.97
CA ARG A 87 -7.36 3.18 2.35
C ARG A 87 -6.47 3.45 1.14
N VAL A 88 -5.19 3.08 1.22
CA VAL A 88 -4.22 3.25 0.14
C VAL A 88 -4.68 2.59 -1.16
N TYR A 89 -5.39 1.46 -1.10
CA TYR A 89 -5.90 0.77 -2.29
C TYR A 89 -7.04 1.55 -2.94
N GLN A 90 -7.94 2.13 -2.15
CA GLN A 90 -9.01 3.00 -2.65
C GLN A 90 -8.48 4.31 -3.24
N GLU A 91 -7.37 4.82 -2.72
CA GLU A 91 -6.67 5.97 -3.31
C GLU A 91 -5.90 5.60 -4.59
N CYS A 92 -5.56 4.33 -4.79
CA CYS A 92 -4.93 3.81 -6.00
C CYS A 92 -5.94 3.45 -7.09
N ALA A 93 -7.00 2.73 -6.73
CA ALA A 93 -7.98 2.15 -7.65
C ALA A 93 -9.41 2.39 -7.10
N PRO A 94 -10.01 3.57 -7.34
CA PRO A 94 -11.26 3.99 -6.69
C PRO A 94 -12.50 3.14 -6.99
N VAL A 95 -12.43 2.28 -8.01
CA VAL A 95 -13.52 1.40 -8.46
C VAL A 95 -13.30 -0.04 -7.98
N TRP A 96 -12.11 -0.36 -7.47
CA TRP A 96 -11.76 -1.71 -7.03
C TRP A 96 -12.56 -2.11 -5.80
N ASP A 97 -13.08 -3.32 -5.81
CA ASP A 97 -13.97 -3.87 -4.79
C ASP A 97 -13.29 -4.87 -3.84
N GLY A 98 -12.01 -5.19 -4.09
CA GLY A 98 -11.26 -6.11 -3.24
C GLY A 98 -11.28 -7.57 -3.69
N GLU A 99 -11.93 -7.91 -4.82
CA GLU A 99 -12.21 -9.30 -5.20
C GLU A 99 -11.18 -9.94 -6.16
N ASP A 100 -10.13 -9.21 -6.58
CA ASP A 100 -9.09 -9.69 -7.50
C ASP A 100 -7.66 -9.57 -6.94
N ASP A 101 -6.68 -9.98 -7.74
CA ASP A 101 -5.25 -10.06 -7.41
C ASP A 101 -4.49 -8.73 -7.60
N LEU A 102 -5.19 -7.61 -7.83
CA LEU A 102 -4.56 -6.32 -8.19
C LEU A 102 -3.52 -5.85 -7.17
N PHE A 103 -3.75 -6.14 -5.89
CA PHE A 103 -2.88 -5.73 -4.78
C PHE A 103 -2.19 -6.90 -4.07
N ASP A 104 -2.13 -8.09 -4.69
CA ASP A 104 -1.41 -9.23 -4.14
C ASP A 104 0.08 -8.91 -3.96
N ILE A 105 0.63 -9.26 -2.80
CA ILE A 105 2.06 -9.15 -2.53
C ILE A 105 2.74 -10.38 -3.11
N THR A 106 3.75 -10.15 -3.94
CA THR A 106 4.47 -11.22 -4.65
C THR A 106 5.85 -11.49 -4.07
N SER A 107 6.37 -10.57 -3.25
CA SER A 107 7.67 -10.70 -2.60
C SER A 107 7.73 -10.04 -1.23
N LEU A 108 8.39 -10.72 -0.29
CA LEU A 108 8.73 -10.22 1.04
C LEU A 108 10.22 -9.87 1.20
N ASP A 109 10.93 -9.67 0.08
CA ASP A 109 12.34 -9.25 0.11
C ASP A 109 12.54 -7.92 0.87
N ASP A 110 11.51 -7.07 0.87
CA ASP A 110 11.50 -5.75 1.49
C ASP A 110 11.33 -5.79 3.02
N LEU A 111 11.11 -6.96 3.63
CA LEU A 111 11.10 -7.11 5.10
C LEU A 111 12.40 -6.60 5.76
N VAL A 112 13.52 -6.61 5.04
CA VAL A 112 14.79 -6.06 5.54
C VAL A 112 14.72 -4.56 5.83
N LEU A 113 13.72 -3.85 5.27
CA LEU A 113 13.50 -2.43 5.48
C LEU A 113 12.76 -2.13 6.79
N LEU A 114 12.11 -3.14 7.40
CA LEU A 114 11.26 -2.99 8.59
C LEU A 114 11.89 -3.74 9.77
N PRO A 115 12.97 -3.22 10.38
CA PRO A 115 13.76 -3.95 11.37
C PRO A 115 13.00 -4.29 12.66
N ASN A 116 11.91 -3.58 12.93
CA ASN A 116 11.10 -3.74 14.14
C ASN A 116 9.72 -4.37 13.87
N LEU A 117 9.46 -4.86 12.65
CA LEU A 117 8.22 -5.56 12.35
C LEU A 117 8.12 -6.84 13.17
N ARG A 118 7.02 -7.01 13.90
CA ARG A 118 6.77 -8.19 14.75
C ARG A 118 5.53 -8.95 14.34
N ARG A 119 4.60 -8.32 13.62
CA ARG A 119 3.29 -8.90 13.33
C ARG A 119 2.74 -8.47 11.98
N VAL A 120 2.11 -9.41 11.29
CA VAL A 120 1.32 -9.18 10.08
C VAL A 120 -0.05 -9.81 10.29
N LEU A 121 -1.10 -9.00 10.20
CA LEU A 121 -2.49 -9.44 10.21
C LEU A 121 -2.98 -9.65 8.78
N GLY A 122 -3.91 -10.58 8.59
CA GLY A 122 -4.46 -10.85 7.25
C GLY A 122 -3.53 -11.75 6.43
N SER A 123 -2.74 -12.59 7.09
CA SER A 123 -1.78 -13.46 6.41
C SER A 123 -2.44 -14.51 5.52
N GLU A 124 -3.75 -14.74 5.63
CA GLU A 124 -4.55 -15.51 4.69
C GLU A 124 -4.61 -14.92 3.28
N PHE A 125 -4.30 -13.62 3.12
CA PHE A 125 -4.20 -12.96 1.82
C PHE A 125 -2.81 -13.12 1.18
N LEU A 126 -1.86 -13.76 1.84
CA LEU A 126 -0.55 -14.09 1.26
C LEU A 126 -0.53 -15.50 0.69
N ASP A 127 0.33 -15.70 -0.30
CA ASP A 127 0.71 -17.05 -0.69
C ASP A 127 1.33 -17.80 0.52
N PRO A 128 0.99 -19.08 0.75
CA PRO A 128 1.52 -19.85 1.88
C PRO A 128 3.04 -19.85 2.00
N ASP A 129 3.78 -19.79 0.88
CA ASP A 129 5.24 -19.72 0.90
C ASP A 129 5.74 -18.39 1.46
N LEU A 130 5.01 -17.30 1.24
CA LEU A 130 5.32 -15.98 1.82
C LEU A 130 5.00 -15.95 3.32
N THR A 131 3.93 -16.59 3.76
CA THR A 131 3.61 -16.72 5.18
C THR A 131 4.74 -17.44 5.93
N ALA A 132 5.28 -18.53 5.36
CA ALA A 132 6.45 -19.22 5.94
C ALA A 132 7.70 -18.32 6.02
N VAL A 133 7.87 -17.37 5.09
CA VAL A 133 8.96 -16.39 5.14
C VAL A 133 8.81 -15.45 6.34
N LEU A 134 7.60 -14.97 6.65
CA LEU A 134 7.34 -14.13 7.83
C LEU A 134 7.76 -14.86 9.12
N GLU A 135 7.28 -16.09 9.28
CA GLU A 135 7.56 -16.91 10.46
C GLU A 135 9.05 -17.19 10.62
N SER A 136 9.75 -17.47 9.51
CA SER A 136 11.21 -17.71 9.52
C SER A 136 12.02 -16.52 10.04
N ARG A 137 11.44 -15.30 9.99
CA ARG A 137 12.03 -14.07 10.50
C ARG A 137 11.53 -13.68 11.89
N GLY A 138 10.72 -14.53 12.52
CA GLY A 138 10.13 -14.27 13.83
C GLY A 138 9.01 -13.23 13.81
N VAL A 139 8.41 -12.99 12.63
CA VAL A 139 7.21 -12.16 12.49
C VAL A 139 5.99 -13.07 12.64
N THR A 140 5.10 -12.75 13.57
CA THR A 140 3.83 -13.45 13.72
C THR A 140 2.95 -13.18 12.50
N ALA A 141 2.45 -14.22 11.87
CA ALA A 141 1.45 -14.16 10.80
C ALA A 141 0.11 -14.64 11.37
N ASP A 142 -0.85 -13.73 11.48
CA ASP A 142 -2.20 -13.98 12.01
C ASP A 142 -3.29 -13.79 10.94
#